data_AF-A0A8S3V9E3-F1
#
_entry.id   AF-A0A8S3V9E3-F1
#
_cell.length_a   1.000
_cell.length_b   1.000
_cell.length_c   1.000
_cell.angle_alpha   90.00
_cell.angle_beta   90.00
_cell.angle_gamma   90.00
#
_symmetry.space_group_name_H-M   'P 1'
#
loop_
_entity.id
_entity.type
_entity.pdbx_description
1 polymer ?
#
loop_
_entity_poly.entity_id
_entity_poly.type
_entity_poly.pdbx_seq_one_letter_code
_entity_poly.pdbx_strand_id
1 'polypeptide(L)'
;MLLGGLTLPTVDDIEKKVKDIAEAANYKFKENDIEEIVAEKQRFKKNPHNYAVKKTALLKQKEMADMEGNVDQQGKLQQELEDLEERATELDRRRSQKINSISYINQRNRQRNMIESEEACKVEVEEMKNKVADPFTRRQCRPTMVTKVGSQAKEPLKEAKEGQLKNESPSLNHKLPSLKAEDHRDHRKISPLKNPDKKQQDLFADHDFDITIDLDVTSSAPSMIVNKTSETSREGAAPKRSLNLAEYKKKKGLI
;
A
#
# COMPACT_ATOMS: atom_id res chain seq x y z
N MET A 1 60.86 -23.78 -34.47
CA MET A 1 60.75 -22.31 -34.50
C MET A 1 60.47 -21.85 -33.08
N LEU A 2 61.27 -20.94 -32.52
CA LEU A 2 61.03 -20.35 -31.19
C LEU A 2 60.42 -18.96 -31.40
N LEU A 3 59.22 -18.74 -30.86
CA LEU A 3 58.59 -17.42 -30.82
C LEU A 3 58.66 -16.93 -29.37
N GLY A 4 59.49 -15.90 -29.11
CA GLY A 4 59.60 -15.26 -27.79
C GLY A 4 60.41 -16.00 -26.72
N GLY A 5 61.31 -16.92 -27.08
CA GLY A 5 62.13 -17.67 -26.11
C GLY A 5 61.42 -18.83 -25.42
N LEU A 6 60.13 -19.05 -25.70
CA LEU A 6 59.40 -20.25 -25.34
C LEU A 6 59.42 -21.26 -26.50
N THR A 7 59.71 -22.52 -26.16
CA THR A 7 59.61 -23.62 -27.11
C THR A 7 58.14 -23.91 -27.42
N LEU A 8 57.83 -24.19 -28.69
CA LEU A 8 56.50 -24.61 -29.09
C LEU A 8 56.15 -25.93 -28.36
N PRO A 9 54.94 -26.05 -27.78
CA PRO A 9 54.51 -27.29 -27.12
C PRO A 9 54.56 -28.48 -28.08
N THR A 10 54.93 -29.65 -27.55
CA THR A 10 54.95 -30.90 -28.32
C THR A 10 53.53 -31.42 -28.49
N VAL A 11 53.27 -32.21 -29.53
CA VAL A 11 51.97 -32.87 -29.74
C VAL A 11 51.58 -33.70 -28.51
N ASP A 12 52.53 -34.40 -27.91
CA ASP A 12 52.33 -35.17 -26.67
C ASP A 12 51.90 -34.29 -25.48
N ASP A 13 52.39 -33.06 -25.39
CA ASP A 13 52.02 -32.11 -24.33
C ASP A 13 50.57 -31.65 -24.50
N ILE A 14 50.15 -31.46 -25.76
CA ILE A 14 48.77 -31.13 -26.12
C ILE A 14 47.85 -32.30 -25.75
N GLU A 15 48.21 -33.53 -26.12
CA GLU A 15 47.41 -34.72 -25.81
C GLU A 15 47.27 -34.97 -24.30
N LYS A 16 48.35 -34.77 -23.53
CA LYS A 16 48.30 -34.82 -22.06
C LYS A 16 47.35 -33.76 -21.51
N LYS A 17 47.42 -32.52 -22.00
CA LYS A 17 46.52 -31.45 -21.54
C LYS A 17 45.06 -31.69 -21.90
N VAL A 18 44.77 -32.29 -23.05
CA VAL A 18 43.41 -32.69 -23.41
C VAL A 18 42.86 -33.73 -22.44
N LYS A 19 43.69 -34.72 -22.03
CA LYS A 19 43.31 -35.70 -21.01
C LYS A 19 43.08 -35.05 -19.64
N ASP A 20 43.99 -34.17 -19.20
CA ASP A 20 43.85 -33.42 -17.94
C ASP A 20 42.52 -32.65 -17.90
N ILE A 21 42.14 -31.99 -19.00
CA ILE A 21 40.87 -31.24 -19.10
C ILE A 21 39.67 -32.20 -19.04
N ALA A 22 39.74 -33.34 -19.73
CA ALA A 22 38.66 -34.33 -19.71
C ALA A 22 38.48 -34.95 -18.31
N GLU A 23 39.57 -35.18 -17.58
CA GLU A 23 39.54 -35.65 -16.19
C GLU A 23 38.97 -34.57 -15.26
N ALA A 24 39.41 -33.31 -15.38
CA ALA A 24 38.90 -32.20 -14.59
C ALA A 24 37.42 -31.92 -14.85
N ALA A 25 36.94 -32.05 -16.09
CA ALA A 25 35.54 -31.88 -16.43
C ALA A 25 34.63 -32.97 -15.83
N ASN A 26 35.16 -34.19 -15.67
CA ASN A 26 34.45 -35.32 -15.08
C ASN A 26 34.67 -35.46 -13.57
N TYR A 27 35.46 -34.57 -12.97
CA TYR A 27 35.76 -34.58 -11.56
C TYR A 27 34.47 -34.53 -10.72
N LYS A 28 34.40 -35.42 -9.71
CA LYS A 28 33.30 -35.44 -8.75
C LYS A 28 33.67 -34.56 -7.57
N PHE A 29 33.03 -33.40 -7.48
CA PHE A 29 33.22 -32.45 -6.39
C PHE A 29 32.96 -33.11 -5.04
N LYS A 30 33.90 -32.91 -4.12
CA LYS A 30 33.75 -33.26 -2.72
C LYS A 30 33.01 -32.14 -1.97
N GLU A 31 32.57 -32.44 -0.77
CA GLU A 31 31.85 -31.47 0.08
C GLU A 31 32.71 -30.22 0.37
N ASN A 32 33.99 -30.41 0.70
CA ASN A 32 34.93 -29.29 0.92
C ASN A 32 35.05 -28.37 -0.31
N ASP A 33 35.11 -28.92 -1.52
CA ASP A 33 35.21 -28.13 -2.75
C ASP A 33 33.95 -27.29 -2.96
N ILE A 34 32.78 -27.85 -2.62
CA ILE A 34 31.49 -27.16 -2.72
C ILE A 34 31.45 -26.00 -1.73
N GLU A 35 31.92 -26.19 -0.50
CA GLU A 35 31.99 -25.14 0.52
C GLU A 35 32.90 -23.99 0.08
N GLU A 36 34.08 -24.31 -0.46
CA GLU A 36 35.02 -23.30 -0.98
C GLU A 36 34.41 -22.51 -2.15
N ILE A 37 33.79 -23.21 -3.12
CA ILE A 37 33.09 -22.58 -4.24
C ILE A 37 31.97 -21.65 -3.75
N VAL A 38 31.21 -22.06 -2.72
CA VAL A 38 30.14 -21.24 -2.15
C VAL A 38 30.72 -20.03 -1.43
N ALA A 39 31.79 -20.19 -0.64
CA ALA A 39 32.47 -19.11 0.06
C ALA A 39 33.05 -18.08 -0.93
N GLU A 40 33.70 -18.52 -2.01
CA GLU A 40 34.19 -17.63 -3.06
C GLU A 40 33.04 -16.89 -3.78
N LYS A 41 31.96 -17.60 -4.13
CA LYS A 41 30.79 -16.97 -4.73
C LYS A 41 30.15 -15.95 -3.80
N GLN A 42 30.13 -16.21 -2.49
CA GLN A 42 29.62 -15.26 -1.50
C GLN A 42 30.55 -14.06 -1.34
N ARG A 43 31.87 -14.25 -1.37
CA ARG A 43 32.87 -13.18 -1.27
C ARG A 43 32.68 -12.08 -2.32
N PHE A 44 32.31 -12.45 -3.55
CA PHE A 44 32.06 -11.47 -4.62
C PHE A 44 30.60 -10.98 -4.70
N LYS A 45 29.65 -11.68 -4.05
CA LYS A 45 28.24 -11.28 -4.03
C LYS A 45 27.96 -10.32 -2.88
N LYS A 46 27.87 -9.02 -3.20
CA LYS A 46 27.51 -7.98 -2.24
C LYS A 46 26.10 -8.12 -1.65
N ASN A 47 25.15 -8.66 -2.42
CA ASN A 47 23.74 -8.71 -2.00
C ASN A 47 23.30 -10.16 -1.70
N PRO A 48 22.61 -10.40 -0.58
CA PRO A 48 22.00 -11.70 -0.31
C PRO A 48 20.83 -11.94 -1.26
N HIS A 49 20.61 -13.21 -1.62
CA HIS A 49 19.46 -13.60 -2.43
C HIS A 49 18.14 -13.50 -1.63
N ASN A 50 18.19 -13.82 -0.34
CA ASN A 50 17.05 -13.70 0.56
C ASN A 50 17.44 -12.88 1.80
N TYR A 51 16.93 -11.65 1.84
CA TYR A 51 17.19 -10.71 2.93
C TYR A 51 16.63 -11.21 4.27
N ALA A 52 15.49 -11.91 4.28
CA ALA A 52 14.89 -12.42 5.51
C ALA A 52 15.78 -13.50 6.16
N VAL A 53 16.28 -14.45 5.36
CA VAL A 53 17.16 -15.52 5.88
C VAL A 53 18.47 -14.94 6.42
N LYS A 54 19.09 -14.01 5.69
CA LYS A 54 20.32 -13.36 6.17
C LYS A 54 20.07 -12.52 7.42
N LYS A 55 18.93 -11.82 7.51
CA LYS A 55 18.51 -11.09 8.71
C LYS A 55 18.36 -12.02 9.91
N THR A 56 17.70 -13.17 9.75
CA THR A 56 17.56 -14.14 10.86
C THR A 56 18.90 -14.75 11.28
N ALA A 57 19.83 -14.97 10.34
CA ALA A 57 21.15 -15.47 10.65
C ALA A 57 22.00 -14.44 11.42
N LEU A 58 22.00 -13.18 10.99
CA LEU A 58 22.68 -12.08 11.68
C LEU A 58 22.08 -11.82 13.07
N LEU A 59 20.75 -11.89 13.20
CA LEU A 59 20.08 -11.74 14.49
C LEU A 59 20.52 -12.85 15.47
N LYS A 60 20.58 -14.10 15.01
CA LYS A 60 21.08 -15.22 15.79
C LYS A 60 22.55 -15.05 16.17
N GLN A 61 23.40 -14.59 15.26
CA GLN A 61 24.81 -14.32 15.56
C GLN A 61 24.98 -13.21 16.59
N LYS A 62 24.16 -12.16 16.50
CA LYS A 62 24.15 -11.09 17.49
C LYS A 62 23.75 -11.62 18.87
N GLU A 63 22.69 -12.44 18.96
CA GLU A 63 22.28 -13.07 20.21
C GLU A 63 23.39 -13.95 20.80
N MET A 64 24.14 -14.70 19.98
CA MET A 64 25.29 -15.47 20.45
C MET A 64 26.42 -14.58 20.96
N ALA A 65 26.75 -13.50 20.24
CA ALA A 65 27.77 -12.53 20.69
C ALA A 65 27.36 -11.81 21.98
N ASP A 66 26.07 -11.53 22.14
CA ASP A 66 25.50 -10.95 23.37
C ASP A 66 25.63 -11.91 24.56
N MET A 67 25.40 -13.21 24.34
CA MET A 67 25.59 -14.25 25.36
C MET A 67 27.05 -14.44 25.74
N GLU A 68 27.97 -14.30 24.79
CA GLU A 68 29.42 -14.37 25.02
C GLU A 68 30.01 -13.08 25.61
N GLY A 69 29.23 -11.98 25.64
CA GLY A 69 29.67 -10.68 26.15
C GLY A 69 30.63 -9.93 25.22
N ASN A 70 30.70 -10.28 23.94
CA ASN A 70 31.60 -9.66 22.97
C ASN A 70 30.97 -8.41 22.32
N VAL A 71 31.16 -7.26 22.97
CA VAL A 71 30.58 -5.96 22.58
C VAL A 71 31.03 -5.51 21.18
N ASP A 72 32.28 -5.79 20.79
CA ASP A 72 32.81 -5.38 19.48
C ASP A 72 32.14 -6.13 18.34
N GLN A 73 31.92 -7.44 18.51
CA GLN A 73 31.20 -8.25 17.52
C GLN A 73 29.73 -7.90 17.45
N GLN A 74 29.10 -7.62 18.59
CA GLN A 74 27.73 -7.13 18.64
C GLN A 74 27.56 -5.83 17.83
N GLY A 75 28.47 -4.86 17.99
CA GLY A 75 28.43 -3.61 17.24
C GLY A 75 28.53 -3.82 15.73
N LYS A 76 29.45 -4.68 15.27
CA LYS A 76 29.59 -5.02 13.85
C LYS A 76 28.35 -5.71 13.28
N LEU A 77 27.81 -6.69 14.01
CA LEU A 77 26.61 -7.42 13.59
C LEU A 77 25.38 -6.52 13.55
N GLN A 78 25.28 -5.57 14.48
CA GLN A 78 24.23 -4.56 14.48
C GLN A 78 24.32 -3.64 13.27
N GLN A 79 25.52 -3.18 12.92
CA GLN A 79 25.74 -2.36 11.72
C GLN A 79 25.41 -3.14 10.45
N GLU A 80 25.84 -4.40 10.34
CA GLU A 80 25.48 -5.25 9.20
C GLU A 80 23.97 -5.50 9.09
N LEU A 81 23.26 -5.57 10.22
CA LEU A 81 21.80 -5.70 10.26
C LEU A 81 21.13 -4.44 9.71
N GLU A 82 21.62 -3.26 10.12
CA GLU A 82 21.11 -1.96 9.69
C GLU A 82 21.34 -1.75 8.18
N ASP A 83 22.55 -1.99 7.69
CA ASP A 83 22.88 -1.92 6.26
C ASP A 83 21.99 -2.86 5.42
N LEU A 84 21.69 -4.04 5.95
CA LEU A 84 20.85 -5.03 5.29
C LEU A 84 19.38 -4.59 5.24
N GLU A 85 18.89 -3.96 6.30
CA GLU A 85 17.55 -3.39 6.37
C GLU A 85 17.41 -2.16 5.45
N GLU A 86 18.34 -1.22 5.51
CA GLU A 86 18.35 -0.03 4.66
C GLU A 86 18.30 -0.44 3.18
N ARG A 87 19.19 -1.35 2.77
CA ARG A 87 19.23 -1.83 1.39
C ARG A 87 17.95 -2.56 0.98
N ALA A 88 17.33 -3.32 1.88
CA ALA A 88 16.05 -3.98 1.63
C ALA A 88 14.94 -2.93 1.41
N THR A 89 14.88 -1.90 2.25
CA THR A 89 13.90 -0.81 2.13
C THR A 89 14.12 0.03 0.88
N GLU A 90 15.36 0.30 0.49
CA GLU A 90 15.67 1.04 -0.74
C GLU A 90 15.19 0.27 -1.98
N LEU A 91 15.43 -1.04 -2.01
CA LEU A 91 14.99 -1.90 -3.09
C LEU A 91 13.46 -1.96 -3.16
N ASP A 92 12.79 -2.08 -2.02
CA ASP A 92 11.33 -2.04 -1.95
C ASP A 92 10.76 -0.68 -2.36
N ARG A 93 11.40 0.42 -1.96
CA ARG A 93 11.07 1.79 -2.39
C ARG A 93 11.20 1.90 -3.90
N ARG A 94 12.30 1.43 -4.49
CA ARG A 94 12.54 1.46 -5.94
C ARG A 94 11.51 0.62 -6.70
N ARG A 95 11.11 -0.54 -6.18
CA ARG A 95 10.04 -1.37 -6.76
C ARG A 95 8.68 -0.68 -6.66
N SER A 96 8.39 -0.07 -5.53
CA SER A 96 7.10 0.56 -5.23
C SER A 96 6.94 1.95 -5.84
N GLN A 97 8.03 2.64 -6.23
CA GLN A 97 8.00 3.98 -6.84
C GLN A 97 6.98 4.09 -7.99
N LYS A 98 7.00 3.13 -8.93
CA LYS A 98 6.07 3.13 -10.07
C LYS A 98 4.63 2.72 -9.69
N ILE A 99 4.47 1.93 -8.63
CA ILE A 99 3.18 1.42 -8.18
C ILE A 99 2.45 2.48 -7.33
N ASN A 100 3.20 3.30 -6.59
CA ASN A 100 2.68 4.34 -5.73
C ASN A 100 1.96 5.43 -6.52
N SER A 101 2.50 5.86 -7.66
CA SER A 101 1.85 6.86 -8.53
C SER A 101 0.51 6.36 -9.08
N ILE A 102 0.45 5.11 -9.54
CA ILE A 102 -0.77 4.49 -10.06
C ILE A 102 -1.81 4.34 -8.93
N SER A 103 -1.39 3.93 -7.75
CA SER A 103 -2.28 3.80 -6.58
C SER A 103 -2.88 5.14 -6.17
N TYR A 104 -2.08 6.22 -6.19
CA TYR A 104 -2.55 7.57 -5.89
C TYR A 104 -3.57 8.08 -6.92
N ILE A 105 -3.31 7.86 -8.22
CA ILE A 105 -4.26 8.20 -9.29
C ILE A 105 -5.59 7.46 -9.10
N ASN A 106 -5.53 6.15 -8.82
CA ASN A 106 -6.73 5.35 -8.60
C ASN A 106 -7.51 5.77 -7.35
N GLN A 107 -6.81 6.11 -6.26
CA GLN A 107 -7.44 6.63 -5.05
C GLN A 107 -8.14 7.96 -5.33
N ARG A 108 -7.48 8.87 -6.04
CA ARG A 108 -8.06 10.16 -6.45
C ARG A 108 -9.28 9.97 -7.34
N ASN A 109 -9.24 9.05 -8.29
CA ASN A 109 -10.37 8.77 -9.18
C ASN A 109 -11.56 8.17 -8.43
N ARG A 110 -11.32 7.27 -7.46
CA ARG A 110 -12.38 6.74 -6.58
C ARG A 110 -13.01 7.86 -5.74
N GLN A 111 -12.19 8.74 -5.18
CA GLN A 111 -12.67 9.87 -4.39
C GLN A 111 -13.49 10.85 -5.23
N ARG A 112 -13.02 11.21 -6.44
CA ARG A 112 -13.79 12.06 -7.35
C ARG A 112 -15.13 11.44 -7.74
N ASN A 113 -15.14 10.17 -8.14
CA ASN A 113 -16.37 9.48 -8.53
C ASN A 113 -17.38 9.39 -7.36
N MET A 114 -16.89 9.30 -6.12
CA MET A 114 -17.75 9.34 -4.94
C MET A 114 -18.34 10.73 -4.70
N ILE A 115 -17.54 11.79 -4.79
CA ILE A 115 -18.02 13.17 -4.63
C ILE A 115 -19.00 13.53 -5.75
N GLU A 116 -18.65 13.22 -6.99
CA GLU A 116 -19.49 13.49 -8.16
C GLU A 116 -20.82 12.71 -8.10
N SER A 117 -20.79 11.45 -7.65
CA SER A 117 -22.03 10.68 -7.48
C SER A 117 -22.91 11.21 -6.33
N GLU A 118 -22.32 11.70 -5.24
CA GLU A 118 -23.06 12.38 -4.17
C GLU A 118 -23.66 13.71 -4.64
N GLU A 119 -22.92 14.51 -5.41
CA GLU A 119 -23.42 15.75 -5.99
C GLU A 119 -24.55 15.48 -6.98
N ALA A 120 -24.39 14.51 -7.88
CA ALA A 120 -25.43 14.10 -8.82
C ALA A 120 -26.70 13.64 -8.08
N CYS A 121 -26.58 12.84 -7.01
CA CYS A 121 -27.73 12.42 -6.21
C CYS A 121 -28.46 13.60 -5.55
N LYS A 122 -27.72 14.63 -5.08
CA LYS A 122 -28.34 15.84 -4.52
C LYS A 122 -29.14 16.60 -5.59
N VAL A 123 -28.56 16.78 -6.78
CA VAL A 123 -29.25 17.42 -7.91
C VAL A 123 -30.49 16.61 -8.32
N GLU A 124 -30.39 15.28 -8.44
CA GLU A 124 -31.53 14.42 -8.76
C GLU A 124 -32.67 14.55 -7.74
N VAL A 125 -32.34 14.64 -6.44
CA VAL A 125 -33.34 14.85 -5.38
C VAL A 125 -33.99 16.23 -5.49
N GLU A 126 -33.23 17.27 -5.82
CA GLU A 126 -33.76 18.62 -6.05
C GLU A 126 -34.66 18.67 -7.28
N GLU A 127 -34.28 18.01 -8.37
CA GLU A 127 -35.10 17.89 -9.56
C GLU A 127 -36.36 17.06 -9.31
N MET A 128 -36.27 15.96 -8.54
CA MET A 128 -37.42 15.13 -8.17
C MET A 128 -38.48 15.91 -7.37
N LYS A 129 -38.06 16.89 -6.56
CA LYS A 129 -39.01 17.78 -5.85
C LYS A 129 -39.81 18.66 -6.81
N ASN A 130 -39.22 19.02 -7.95
CA ASN A 130 -39.81 19.90 -8.95
C ASN A 130 -40.38 19.14 -10.16
N LYS A 131 -40.24 17.82 -10.22
CA LYS A 131 -40.69 16.99 -11.35
C LYS A 131 -42.18 16.71 -11.29
N VAL A 132 -42.87 17.00 -12.39
CA VAL A 132 -44.26 16.57 -12.66
C VAL A 132 -44.26 15.06 -12.94
N ALA A 133 -45.33 14.37 -12.56
CA ALA A 133 -45.43 12.90 -12.59
C ALA A 133 -44.98 12.28 -13.93
N ASP A 134 -43.87 11.56 -13.90
CA ASP A 134 -43.22 10.92 -15.05
C ASP A 134 -43.94 9.61 -15.44
N PRO A 135 -44.23 9.38 -16.73
CA PRO A 135 -44.87 8.15 -17.22
C PRO A 135 -44.13 6.84 -16.90
N PHE A 136 -42.84 6.89 -16.52
CA PHE A 136 -42.06 5.71 -16.12
C PHE A 136 -41.98 5.50 -14.60
N THR A 137 -42.51 6.43 -13.80
CA THR A 137 -42.55 6.28 -12.34
C THR A 137 -43.70 5.37 -11.91
N ARG A 138 -43.39 4.33 -11.12
CA ARG A 138 -44.43 3.43 -10.57
C ARG A 138 -45.33 4.19 -9.61
N ARG A 139 -46.62 4.27 -9.94
CA ARG A 139 -47.65 4.83 -9.06
C ARG A 139 -47.93 3.87 -7.90
N GLN A 140 -47.99 4.41 -6.68
CA GLN A 140 -48.39 3.64 -5.51
C GLN A 140 -49.91 3.44 -5.53
N CYS A 141 -50.36 2.26 -5.93
CA CYS A 141 -51.77 1.89 -5.90
C CYS A 141 -52.11 1.28 -4.54
N ARG A 142 -52.80 2.02 -3.67
CA ARG A 142 -53.41 1.43 -2.48
C ARG A 142 -54.79 0.87 -2.83
N PRO A 143 -55.09 -0.40 -2.53
CA PRO A 143 -56.40 -0.97 -2.80
C PRO A 143 -57.44 -0.23 -1.96
N THR A 144 -58.48 0.28 -2.61
CA THR A 144 -59.64 0.88 -1.96
C THR A 144 -60.75 -0.17 -1.94
N MET A 145 -61.27 -0.46 -0.75
CA MET A 145 -62.40 -1.37 -0.61
C MET A 145 -63.68 -0.66 -1.05
N VAL A 146 -64.14 -0.95 -2.27
CA VAL A 146 -65.40 -0.40 -2.77
C VAL A 146 -66.54 -1.24 -2.22
N THR A 147 -67.11 -0.84 -1.09
CA THR A 147 -68.37 -1.43 -0.62
C THR A 147 -69.53 -0.77 -1.36
N LYS A 148 -70.30 -1.57 -2.11
CA LYS A 148 -71.58 -1.13 -2.68
C LYS A 148 -72.62 -1.05 -1.56
N VAL A 149 -72.61 0.04 -0.80
CA VAL A 149 -73.82 0.51 -0.12
C VAL A 149 -74.49 1.52 -1.05
N GLY A 150 -75.78 1.30 -1.28
CA GLY A 150 -76.58 1.99 -2.28
C GLY A 150 -76.38 3.50 -2.29
N SER A 151 -76.37 4.03 -3.50
CA SER A 151 -76.48 5.44 -3.84
C SER A 151 -77.44 6.20 -2.92
N GLN A 152 -76.88 7.00 -2.00
CA GLN A 152 -77.25 8.38 -1.67
C GLN A 152 -76.49 8.87 -0.43
N ALA A 153 -75.30 9.45 -0.64
CA ALA A 153 -74.75 10.47 0.25
C ALA A 153 -73.71 11.26 -0.56
N LYS A 154 -74.06 12.50 -0.86
CA LYS A 154 -73.16 13.49 -1.47
C LYS A 154 -72.02 13.81 -0.49
N GLU A 155 -70.83 14.06 -1.04
CA GLU A 155 -69.78 14.92 -0.46
C GLU A 155 -70.35 16.18 0.22
N PRO A 156 -69.66 16.85 1.17
CA PRO A 156 -68.21 16.77 1.45
C PRO A 156 -67.84 16.67 2.95
N LEU A 157 -66.67 16.11 3.26
CA LEU A 157 -65.95 16.50 4.49
C LEU A 157 -64.44 16.58 4.22
N LYS A 158 -64.05 17.72 3.65
CA LYS A 158 -62.74 18.30 3.99
C LYS A 158 -62.78 18.71 5.46
N GLU A 159 -61.64 18.58 6.13
CA GLU A 159 -61.38 18.94 7.54
C GLU A 159 -61.84 17.92 8.60
N ALA A 160 -60.94 16.99 8.92
CA ALA A 160 -60.49 16.73 10.29
C ALA A 160 -59.53 15.53 10.29
N LYS A 161 -58.26 15.78 10.66
CA LYS A 161 -57.41 14.96 11.55
C LYS A 161 -55.94 15.26 11.32
N GLU A 162 -55.57 16.46 11.72
CA GLU A 162 -54.30 16.70 12.41
C GLU A 162 -54.44 16.07 13.82
N GLY A 163 -53.43 15.31 14.27
CA GLY A 163 -53.26 14.96 15.70
C GLY A 163 -53.55 13.52 16.15
N GLN A 164 -52.46 12.75 16.27
CA GLN A 164 -52.08 11.82 17.36
C GLN A 164 -52.88 10.53 17.64
N LEU A 165 -52.12 9.41 17.70
CA LEU A 165 -52.00 8.39 18.79
C LEU A 165 -51.48 7.08 18.15
N LYS A 166 -50.19 6.72 18.25
CA LYS A 166 -49.48 5.98 19.33
C LYS A 166 -50.07 4.60 19.70
N ASN A 167 -49.20 3.59 19.53
CA ASN A 167 -49.07 2.29 20.24
C ASN A 167 -50.08 1.17 19.84
N GLU A 168 -49.76 -0.13 19.73
CA GLU A 168 -48.63 -0.97 20.23
C GLU A 168 -48.68 -2.39 19.59
N SER A 169 -47.51 -3.08 19.45
CA SER A 169 -47.27 -4.53 19.71
C SER A 169 -45.92 -5.00 19.09
N PRO A 170 -45.32 -6.13 19.54
CA PRO A 170 -44.69 -6.32 20.85
C PRO A 170 -43.17 -6.59 20.75
N SER A 171 -42.52 -6.42 21.90
CA SER A 171 -41.09 -6.56 22.19
C SER A 171 -40.51 -7.98 22.07
N LEU A 172 -39.28 -8.08 21.53
CA LEU A 172 -38.28 -9.05 22.00
C LEU A 172 -37.02 -8.27 22.42
N ASN A 173 -36.74 -8.33 23.72
CA ASN A 173 -35.61 -7.69 24.38
C ASN A 173 -34.34 -8.55 24.26
N HIS A 174 -33.23 -7.96 23.81
CA HIS A 174 -31.91 -8.29 24.32
C HIS A 174 -31.11 -7.01 24.59
N LYS A 175 -30.77 -6.82 25.88
CA LYS A 175 -29.91 -5.76 26.43
C LYS A 175 -28.44 -5.99 26.04
N LEU A 176 -27.70 -4.91 25.75
CA LEU A 176 -26.34 -4.62 26.27
C LEU A 176 -26.02 -3.10 26.07
N PRO A 177 -25.06 -2.51 26.82
CA PRO A 177 -25.18 -1.16 27.39
C PRO A 177 -24.61 0.00 26.57
N SER A 178 -25.14 1.19 26.85
CA SER A 178 -24.68 2.49 26.36
C SER A 178 -23.36 2.94 26.99
N LEU A 179 -22.43 3.42 26.16
CA LEU A 179 -21.43 4.43 26.55
C LEU A 179 -21.69 5.70 25.74
N LYS A 180 -21.77 6.82 26.45
CA LYS A 180 -22.07 8.17 25.95
C LYS A 180 -20.83 8.76 25.27
N ALA A 181 -21.03 9.47 24.16
CA ALA A 181 -20.06 10.42 23.62
C ALA A 181 -20.77 11.76 23.43
N GLU A 182 -20.23 12.77 24.12
CA GLU A 182 -20.60 14.18 24.09
C GLU A 182 -20.17 14.81 22.74
N ASP A 183 -21.04 15.60 22.12
CA ASP A 183 -20.72 16.44 20.96
C ASP A 183 -21.01 17.90 21.34
N HIS A 184 -19.95 18.68 21.55
CA HIS A 184 -20.01 20.13 21.73
C HIS A 184 -19.47 20.79 20.45
N ARG A 185 -20.37 21.39 19.66
CA ARG A 185 -20.02 22.38 18.63
C ARG A 185 -20.79 23.66 18.91
N ASP A 186 -20.07 24.69 19.37
CA ASP A 186 -20.57 26.06 19.46
C ASP A 186 -19.87 26.92 18.39
N HIS A 187 -20.64 27.43 17.45
CA HIS A 187 -20.28 28.59 16.62
C HIS A 187 -21.27 29.72 16.90
N ARG A 188 -20.85 30.71 17.70
CA ARG A 188 -21.52 32.02 17.80
C ARG A 188 -20.78 33.04 16.93
N LYS A 189 -21.56 33.77 16.13
CA LYS A 189 -21.16 34.97 15.38
C LYS A 189 -20.96 36.17 16.33
N ILE A 190 -19.87 36.94 16.19
CA ILE A 190 -19.77 38.32 16.68
C ILE A 190 -18.99 39.19 15.67
N SER A 191 -19.50 40.40 15.44
CA SER A 191 -19.10 41.50 14.55
C SER A 191 -17.81 42.26 14.98
N PRO A 192 -17.27 43.17 14.15
CA PRO A 192 -15.89 43.65 14.26
C PRO A 192 -15.73 44.94 15.06
N LEU A 193 -14.68 45.04 15.90
CA LEU A 193 -14.23 46.29 16.51
C LEU A 193 -12.69 46.40 16.53
N LYS A 194 -12.22 47.63 16.35
CA LYS A 194 -10.87 48.14 16.08
C LYS A 194 -9.82 48.02 17.21
N ASN A 195 -8.56 47.81 16.78
CA ASN A 195 -7.26 48.30 17.32
C ASN A 195 -6.69 47.71 18.64
N PRO A 196 -5.39 47.91 18.95
CA PRO A 196 -4.18 47.51 18.21
C PRO A 196 -3.16 46.77 19.12
N ASP A 197 -2.06 46.28 18.52
CA ASP A 197 -0.78 45.91 19.16
C ASP A 197 -0.75 44.75 20.17
N LYS A 198 -0.43 43.55 19.63
CA LYS A 198 0.56 42.60 20.19
C LYS A 198 0.85 41.53 19.15
N LYS A 199 1.88 41.78 18.34
CA LYS A 199 2.47 40.79 17.44
C LYS A 199 3.20 39.72 18.28
N GLN A 200 2.52 38.63 18.59
CA GLN A 200 3.22 37.36 18.76
C GLN A 200 3.37 36.81 17.34
N GLN A 201 4.59 36.93 16.80
CA GLN A 201 4.93 36.33 15.52
C GLN A 201 4.62 34.83 15.61
N ASP A 202 3.80 34.35 14.69
CA ASP A 202 3.50 32.94 14.55
C ASP A 202 4.74 32.27 13.94
N LEU A 203 5.55 31.60 14.79
CA LEU A 203 6.79 30.92 14.38
C LEU A 203 6.57 29.84 13.30
N PHE A 204 5.33 29.44 13.06
CA PHE A 204 4.99 28.47 12.03
C PHE A 204 4.88 29.09 10.63
N ALA A 205 4.75 30.42 10.52
CA ALA A 205 4.67 31.12 9.23
C ALA A 205 6.04 31.37 8.58
N ASP A 206 7.13 31.28 9.33
CA ASP A 206 8.49 31.56 8.83
C ASP A 206 9.10 30.39 8.02
N HIS A 207 8.40 29.26 7.91
CA HIS A 207 8.86 28.05 7.21
C HIS A 207 8.09 27.75 5.92
N ASP A 208 7.23 28.66 5.47
CA ASP A 208 6.51 28.56 4.19
C ASP A 208 7.25 29.33 3.10
N PHE A 209 8.39 28.81 2.66
CA PHE A 209 9.10 29.34 1.50
C PHE A 209 9.38 28.26 0.46
N ASP A 210 8.86 28.49 -0.75
CA ASP A 210 9.13 27.69 -1.94
C ASP A 210 10.57 27.92 -2.41
N ILE A 211 11.44 26.92 -2.23
CA ILE A 211 12.79 26.93 -2.80
C ILE A 211 12.72 26.28 -4.18
N THR A 212 12.80 27.08 -5.25
CA THR A 212 13.01 26.57 -6.60
C THR A 212 14.49 26.21 -6.77
N ILE A 213 14.80 24.91 -6.70
CA ILE A 213 16.16 24.42 -6.94
C ILE A 213 16.27 24.03 -8.41
N ASP A 214 16.90 24.90 -9.21
CA ASP A 214 17.28 24.58 -10.58
C ASP A 214 18.56 23.73 -10.56
N LEU A 215 18.40 22.41 -10.71
CA LEU A 215 19.53 21.49 -10.89
C LEU A 215 19.84 21.35 -12.39
N ASP A 216 20.98 21.89 -12.82
CA ASP A 216 21.57 21.55 -14.12
C ASP A 216 22.18 20.14 -14.08
N VAL A 217 21.35 19.14 -14.37
CA VAL A 217 21.79 17.75 -14.51
C VAL A 217 22.35 17.54 -15.92
N THR A 218 23.68 17.43 -16.02
CA THR A 218 24.34 16.95 -17.23
C THR A 218 23.94 15.49 -17.50
N SER A 219 23.11 15.31 -18.52
CA SER A 219 22.65 14.00 -19.00
C SER A 219 23.82 13.18 -19.58
N SER A 220 24.25 12.13 -18.87
CA SER A 220 24.97 11.00 -19.47
C SER A 220 24.30 9.71 -19.05
N ALA A 221 23.53 9.11 -19.97
CA ALA A 221 22.85 7.84 -19.78
C ALA A 221 23.62 6.72 -20.50
N PRO A 222 23.85 5.55 -19.86
CA PRO A 222 24.09 4.31 -20.60
C PRO A 222 22.82 3.45 -20.64
N SER A 223 22.50 3.00 -21.86
CA SER A 223 21.47 2.01 -22.16
C SER A 223 21.87 0.62 -21.65
N MET A 224 21.00 -0.05 -20.90
CA MET A 224 21.15 -1.46 -20.51
C MET A 224 19.91 -2.23 -20.96
N ILE A 225 20.13 -3.13 -21.92
CA ILE A 225 19.15 -4.07 -22.49
C ILE A 225 18.97 -5.22 -21.50
N VAL A 226 17.72 -5.55 -21.13
CA VAL A 226 17.39 -6.71 -20.28
C VAL A 226 16.43 -7.63 -21.03
N ASN A 227 16.87 -8.87 -21.26
CA ASN A 227 16.08 -9.95 -21.84
C ASN A 227 15.00 -10.43 -20.86
N LYS A 228 13.74 -10.53 -21.33
CA LYS A 228 12.62 -11.10 -20.58
C LYS A 228 12.50 -12.60 -20.87
N THR A 229 12.55 -13.42 -19.84
CA THR A 229 11.98 -14.76 -19.83
C THR A 229 10.50 -14.68 -19.40
N SER A 230 9.65 -15.42 -20.09
CA SER A 230 8.20 -15.46 -19.93
C SER A 230 7.78 -16.38 -18.79
N GLU A 231 7.10 -15.84 -17.77
CA GLU A 231 6.40 -16.64 -16.76
C GLU A 231 4.93 -16.84 -17.14
N THR A 232 4.53 -18.11 -17.11
CA THR A 232 3.20 -18.64 -17.34
C THR A 232 2.19 -18.10 -16.31
N SER A 233 1.15 -17.45 -16.81
CA SER A 233 -0.03 -17.03 -16.06
C SER A 233 -0.86 -18.22 -15.58
N ARG A 234 -1.02 -18.37 -14.26
CA ARG A 234 -2.10 -19.16 -13.65
C ARG A 234 -3.20 -18.21 -13.19
N GLU A 235 -4.39 -18.39 -13.76
CA GLU A 235 -5.62 -17.67 -13.43
C GLU A 235 -6.12 -17.98 -12.01
N GLY A 236 -6.79 -16.99 -11.39
CA GLY A 236 -7.75 -17.27 -10.31
C GLY A 236 -7.34 -16.91 -8.88
N ALA A 237 -6.52 -15.88 -8.63
CA ALA A 237 -6.25 -15.41 -7.26
C ALA A 237 -6.57 -13.93 -7.09
N ALA A 238 -7.45 -13.64 -6.12
CA ALA A 238 -7.79 -12.32 -5.58
C ALA A 238 -6.56 -11.38 -5.47
N PRO A 239 -6.75 -10.04 -5.52
CA PRO A 239 -5.63 -9.11 -5.63
C PRO A 239 -4.69 -9.23 -4.43
N LYS A 240 -3.55 -9.90 -4.66
CA LYS A 240 -2.41 -9.98 -3.74
C LYS A 240 -1.69 -8.62 -3.70
N ARG A 241 -2.36 -7.60 -3.15
CA ARG A 241 -1.66 -6.39 -2.70
C ARG A 241 -0.80 -6.84 -1.52
N SER A 242 0.52 -6.89 -1.70
CA SER A 242 1.47 -7.18 -0.63
C SER A 242 1.25 -6.15 0.49
N LEU A 243 0.55 -6.58 1.53
CA LEU A 243 0.16 -5.74 2.64
C LEU A 243 1.38 -5.56 3.54
N ASN A 244 1.97 -4.37 3.52
CA ASN A 244 3.01 -4.02 4.47
C ASN A 244 2.40 -4.01 5.89
N LEU A 245 2.98 -4.77 6.82
CA LEU A 245 2.49 -4.92 8.19
C LEU A 245 2.43 -3.56 8.93
N ALA A 246 3.30 -2.62 8.59
CA ALA A 246 3.28 -1.28 9.16
C ALA A 246 2.04 -0.48 8.72
N GLU A 247 1.67 -0.54 7.44
CA GLU A 247 0.44 0.10 6.93
C GLU A 247 -0.82 -0.54 7.52
N TYR A 248 -0.83 -1.87 7.71
CA TYR A 248 -1.96 -2.56 8.32
C TYR A 248 -2.18 -2.15 9.78
N LYS A 249 -1.09 -2.08 10.57
CA LYS A 249 -1.14 -1.64 11.96
C LYS A 249 -1.67 -0.21 12.06
N LYS A 250 -1.21 0.69 11.19
CA LYS A 250 -1.68 2.08 11.12
C LYS A 250 -3.17 2.18 10.73
N LYS A 251 -3.61 1.39 9.75
CA LYS A 251 -5.02 1.38 9.30
C LYS A 251 -5.99 0.77 10.33
N LYS A 252 -5.52 -0.13 11.18
CA LYS A 252 -6.30 -0.76 12.25
C LYS A 252 -6.16 -0.11 13.61
N GLY A 253 -5.40 0.99 13.72
CA GLY A 253 -5.19 1.70 14.98
C GLY A 253 -4.49 0.85 16.04
N LEU A 254 -3.59 -0.04 15.61
CA LEU A 254 -2.78 -0.87 16.50
C LEU A 254 -1.52 -0.13 17.01
N ILE A 255 -1.35 1.14 16.62
CA ILE A 255 -0.35 2.11 17.09
C ILE A 255 -1.03 3.47 17.11
#